data_AF-A0AA38TEW8-F1
#
_entry.id   AF-A0AA38TEW8-F1
#
_cell.length_a   1.000
_cell.length_b   1.000
_cell.length_c   1.000
_cell.angle_alpha   90.00
_cell.angle_beta   90.00
_cell.angle_gamma   90.00
#
_symmetry.space_group_name_H-M   'P 1'
#
loop_
_entity.id
_entity.type
_entity.pdbx_description
1 polymer ?
#
loop_
_entity_poly.entity_id
_entity_poly.type
_entity_poly.pdbx_seq_one_letter_code
_entity_poly.pdbx_strand_id
1 'polypeptide(L)'
;MPENFQISFLALYNTINNMGCNTSSSQAEDITPILRKVWGELCEAFFIEAKWTHNKYLPTLEDYLENAWPSVSGVVLLTHGYYLMNQDIKNDARVSLEECHDLIKWSSMIFRLCNDLATSSVYMLYVDHMNKIFTNSAIYSTLDKTS
;
A
#
# COMPACT_ATOMS: atom_id res chain seq x y z
N MET A 1 21.04 -1.79 -9.15
CA MET A 1 19.57 -1.81 -9.25
C MET A 1 19.19 -2.01 -10.71
N PRO A 2 18.27 -2.92 -11.06
CA PRO A 2 17.83 -3.09 -12.44
C PRO A 2 17.24 -1.79 -13.03
N GLU A 3 17.35 -1.59 -14.35
CA GLU A 3 17.03 -0.33 -15.03
C GLU A 3 15.58 0.13 -14.84
N ASN A 4 14.62 -0.80 -14.90
CA ASN A 4 13.21 -0.52 -14.65
C ASN A 4 12.96 0.06 -13.25
N PHE A 5 13.66 -0.43 -12.22
CA PHE A 5 13.56 0.12 -10.87
C PHE A 5 14.18 1.52 -10.79
N GLN A 6 15.28 1.78 -11.50
CA GLN A 6 15.90 3.11 -11.54
C GLN A 6 14.93 4.17 -12.07
N ILE A 7 14.20 3.83 -13.14
CA ILE A 7 13.18 4.71 -13.72
C ILE A 7 12.05 4.95 -12.70
N SER A 8 11.51 3.90 -12.09
CA SER A 8 10.44 4.04 -11.08
C SER A 8 10.87 4.85 -9.86
N PHE A 9 12.08 4.59 -9.34
CA PHE A 9 12.64 5.34 -8.22
C PHE A 9 12.84 6.81 -8.56
N LEU A 10 13.40 7.10 -9.74
CA LEU A 10 13.62 8.47 -10.19
C LEU A 10 12.29 9.22 -10.38
N ALA A 11 11.29 8.56 -10.96
CA ALA A 11 9.94 9.12 -11.11
C ALA A 11 9.31 9.44 -9.75
N LEU A 12 9.42 8.51 -8.78
CA LEU A 12 8.93 8.73 -7.41
C LEU A 12 9.67 9.89 -6.73
N TYR A 13 11.00 9.87 -6.76
CA TYR A 13 11.85 10.90 -6.17
C TYR A 13 11.54 12.30 -6.72
N ASN A 14 11.44 12.43 -8.03
CA ASN A 14 11.11 13.69 -8.69
C ASN A 14 9.69 14.15 -8.34
N THR A 15 8.73 13.22 -8.26
CA THR A 15 7.34 13.52 -7.90
C THR A 15 7.23 14.06 -6.48
N ILE A 16 7.92 13.43 -5.52
CA ILE A 16 7.97 13.87 -4.12
C ILE A 16 8.60 15.26 -4.01
N ASN A 17 9.75 15.49 -4.66
CA ASN A 17 10.44 16.77 -4.60
C ASN A 17 9.64 17.89 -5.28
N ASN A 18 8.98 17.60 -6.42
CA ASN A 18 8.14 18.58 -7.10
C ASN A 18 6.95 18.99 -6.23
N MET A 19 6.34 18.05 -5.50
CA MET A 19 5.27 18.37 -4.55
C MET A 19 5.75 19.26 -3.40
N GLY A 20 6.94 18.99 -2.83
CA GLY A 20 7.55 19.85 -1.82
C GLY A 20 7.78 21.27 -2.33
N CYS A 21 8.38 21.42 -3.53
CA CYS A 21 8.63 22.72 -4.15
C CYS A 21 7.35 23.49 -4.53
N ASN A 22 6.27 22.82 -4.95
CA ASN A 22 5.03 23.49 -5.32
C ASN A 22 4.27 24.09 -4.11
N THR A 23 4.56 23.60 -2.90
CA THR A 23 4.03 24.21 -1.66
C THR A 23 4.82 25.45 -1.23
N SER A 24 6.07 25.62 -1.68
CA SER A 24 6.99 26.65 -1.20
C SER A 24 6.81 28.04 -1.81
N SER A 25 5.76 28.27 -2.60
CA SER A 25 5.48 29.60 -3.16
C SER A 25 4.89 30.51 -2.07
N SER A 26 5.78 31.33 -1.49
CA SER A 26 5.56 32.56 -0.70
C SER A 26 5.43 32.51 0.82
N GLN A 27 5.15 31.38 1.50
CA GLN A 27 5.15 31.35 2.99
C GLN A 27 4.98 29.96 3.65
N ALA A 28 5.07 28.85 2.90
CA ALA A 28 4.83 27.51 3.46
C ALA A 28 6.13 26.82 3.91
N GLU A 29 6.03 26.06 5.01
CA GLU A 29 7.08 25.17 5.51
C GLU A 29 7.45 24.12 4.45
N ASP A 30 8.74 23.79 4.30
CA ASP A 30 9.19 22.73 3.39
C ASP A 30 8.72 21.36 3.91
N ILE A 31 7.74 20.77 3.23
CA ILE A 31 7.17 19.46 3.58
C ILE A 31 7.96 18.27 3.01
N THR A 32 8.97 18.53 2.17
CA THR A 32 9.78 17.47 1.53
C THR A 32 10.34 16.46 2.53
N PRO A 33 10.86 16.86 3.71
CA PRO A 33 11.37 15.90 4.70
C PRO A 33 10.28 14.94 5.21
N ILE A 34 9.06 15.43 5.40
CA ILE A 34 7.92 14.64 5.88
C ILE A 34 7.51 13.64 4.81
N LEU A 35 7.39 14.10 3.55
CA LEU A 35 7.07 13.23 2.43
C LEU A 35 8.12 12.14 2.24
N ARG A 36 9.41 12.48 2.29
CA ARG A 36 10.49 11.48 2.20
C ARG A 36 10.42 10.44 3.31
N LYS A 37 10.09 10.86 4.54
CA LYS A 37 9.93 9.95 5.69
C LYS A 37 8.82 8.92 5.44
N VAL A 38 7.60 9.36 5.14
CA VAL A 38 6.45 8.45 4.97
C VAL A 38 6.62 7.51 3.78
N TRP A 39 7.25 7.97 2.69
CA TRP A 39 7.58 7.12 1.54
C TRP A 39 8.69 6.11 1.87
N GLY A 40 9.67 6.49 2.69
CA GLY A 40 10.70 5.58 3.21
C GLY A 40 10.09 4.47 4.06
N GLU A 41 9.23 4.82 5.02
CA GLU A 41 8.52 3.88 5.89
C GLU A 41 7.66 2.89 5.09
N LEU A 42 6.98 3.36 4.03
CA LEU A 42 6.24 2.48 3.12
C LEU A 42 7.16 1.47 2.41
N CYS A 43 8.33 1.92 1.93
CA CYS A 43 9.29 1.04 1.27
C CYS A 43 9.88 -0.01 2.23
N GLU A 44 10.14 0.37 3.49
CA GLU A 44 10.57 -0.56 4.54
C GLU A 44 9.51 -1.62 4.81
N ALA A 45 8.23 -1.21 4.92
CA ALA A 45 7.12 -2.13 5.12
C ALA A 45 6.97 -3.13 3.96
N PHE A 46 7.08 -2.65 2.70
CA PHE A 46 7.11 -3.54 1.53
C PHE A 46 8.31 -4.49 1.55
N PHE A 47 9.47 -4.04 2.02
CA PHE A 47 10.65 -4.89 2.11
C PHE A 47 10.47 -6.02 3.14
N ILE A 48 9.76 -5.76 4.25
CA ILE A 48 9.40 -6.78 5.23
C ILE A 48 8.46 -7.83 4.62
N GLU A 49 7.41 -7.41 3.91
CA GLU A 49 6.50 -8.36 3.21
C GLU A 49 7.24 -9.18 2.15
N ALA A 50 8.14 -8.54 1.41
CA ALA A 50 8.97 -9.22 0.41
C ALA A 50 9.89 -10.26 1.05
N LYS A 51 10.47 -9.97 2.23
CA LYS A 51 11.26 -10.94 3.00
C LYS A 51 10.41 -12.12 3.47
N TRP A 52 9.22 -11.87 4.02
CA TRP A 52 8.31 -12.94 4.43
C TRP A 52 7.95 -13.83 3.25
N THR A 53 7.59 -13.23 2.12
CA THR A 53 7.25 -13.93 0.87
C THR A 53 8.43 -14.76 0.36
N HIS A 54 9.62 -14.16 0.26
CA HIS A 54 10.82 -14.84 -0.24
C HIS A 54 11.22 -16.03 0.64
N ASN A 55 11.15 -15.85 1.96
CA ASN A 55 11.53 -16.88 2.92
C ASN A 55 10.40 -17.88 3.22
N LYS A 56 9.21 -17.71 2.60
CA LYS A 56 7.98 -18.47 2.92
C LYS A 56 7.66 -18.45 4.42
N TYR A 57 8.00 -17.35 5.08
CA TYR A 57 7.73 -17.16 6.50
C TYR A 57 6.29 -16.70 6.67
N LEU A 58 5.57 -17.37 7.57
CA LEU A 58 4.22 -16.98 7.96
C LEU A 58 4.29 -16.18 9.28
N PRO A 59 4.08 -14.85 9.24
CA PRO A 59 4.03 -14.04 10.45
C PRO A 59 2.84 -14.43 11.33
N THR A 60 2.91 -14.08 12.61
CA THR A 60 1.72 -14.07 13.46
C THR A 60 0.74 -12.98 12.96
N LEU A 61 -0.53 -13.06 13.35
CA LEU A 61 -1.50 -12.03 12.98
C LEU A 61 -1.08 -10.65 13.50
N GLU A 62 -0.51 -10.58 14.70
CA GLU A 62 -0.02 -9.34 15.30
C GLU A 62 1.17 -8.77 14.51
N ASP A 63 2.18 -9.59 14.24
CA ASP A 63 3.34 -9.19 13.44
C ASP A 63 2.92 -8.74 12.03
N TYR A 64 1.98 -9.47 11.41
CA TYR A 64 1.41 -9.12 10.13
C TYR A 64 0.76 -7.75 10.19
N LEU A 65 -0.20 -7.54 11.10
CA LEU A 65 -0.98 -6.31 11.16
C LEU A 65 -0.10 -5.09 11.41
N GLU A 66 0.92 -5.20 12.28
CA GLU A 66 1.86 -4.09 12.55
C GLU A 66 2.67 -3.68 11.32
N ASN A 67 2.96 -4.60 10.40
CA ASN A 67 3.60 -4.25 9.12
C ASN A 67 2.60 -3.97 7.99
N ALA A 68 1.37 -4.47 8.10
CA ALA A 68 0.37 -4.41 7.04
C ALA A 68 -0.34 -3.04 6.98
N TRP A 69 -0.54 -2.37 8.11
CA TRP A 69 -1.15 -1.04 8.13
C TRP A 69 -0.25 0.05 7.52
N PRO A 70 1.08 0.05 7.65
CA PRO A 70 1.95 0.95 6.89
C PRO A 70 2.06 0.54 5.42
N SER A 71 2.10 -0.77 5.11
CA SER A 71 2.30 -1.28 3.74
C SER A 71 1.12 -1.02 2.80
N VAL A 72 -0.09 -0.78 3.32
CA VAL A 72 -1.28 -0.49 2.48
C VAL A 72 -1.26 0.91 1.86
N SER A 73 -0.19 1.71 2.08
CA SER A 73 -0.01 3.09 1.58
C SER A 73 -0.99 4.14 2.13
N GLY A 74 -1.85 3.77 3.09
CA GLY A 74 -2.84 4.68 3.70
C GLY A 74 -2.19 5.93 4.31
N VAL A 75 -1.07 5.76 5.02
CA VAL A 75 -0.28 6.86 5.61
C VAL A 75 0.15 7.88 4.56
N VAL A 76 0.69 7.40 3.43
CA VAL A 76 1.17 8.25 2.33
C VAL A 76 0.01 9.03 1.70
N LEU A 77 -1.11 8.36 1.43
CA LEU A 77 -2.30 8.99 0.84
C LEU A 77 -2.87 10.08 1.75
N LEU A 78 -3.03 9.78 3.04
CA LEU A 78 -3.57 10.72 4.02
C LEU A 78 -2.62 11.90 4.26
N THR A 79 -1.31 11.65 4.31
CA THR A 79 -0.30 12.71 4.44
C THR A 79 -0.35 13.65 3.22
N HIS A 80 -0.40 13.10 2.01
CA HIS A 80 -0.55 13.91 0.81
C HIS A 80 -1.88 14.68 0.79
N GLY A 81 -3.00 14.04 1.14
CA GLY A 81 -4.30 14.72 1.24
C GLY A 81 -4.29 15.88 2.22
N TYR A 82 -3.70 15.69 3.40
CA TYR A 82 -3.58 16.74 4.42
C TYR A 82 -2.81 17.96 3.90
N TYR A 83 -1.62 17.76 3.34
CA TYR A 83 -0.77 18.88 2.89
C TYR A 83 -1.23 19.51 1.57
N LEU A 84 -1.91 18.76 0.69
CA LEU A 84 -2.44 19.31 -0.57
C LEU A 84 -3.76 20.07 -0.38
N MET A 85 -4.57 19.71 0.62
CA MET A 85 -5.87 20.35 0.86
C MET A 85 -5.80 21.53 1.84
N ASN A 86 -4.88 21.54 2.79
CA ASN A 86 -4.80 22.58 3.83
C ASN A 86 -3.75 23.67 3.53
N GLN A 87 -3.96 24.48 2.50
CA GLN A 87 -3.05 25.61 2.20
C GLN A 87 -3.05 26.72 3.27
N ASP A 88 -4.07 26.78 4.14
CA ASP A 88 -4.25 27.82 5.17
C ASP A 88 -3.82 27.40 6.59
N ILE A 89 -3.57 26.11 6.86
CA ILE A 89 -3.18 25.61 8.19
C ILE A 89 -1.65 25.59 8.26
N LYS A 90 -1.03 26.77 8.23
CA LYS A 90 0.43 26.91 8.08
C LYS A 90 1.25 27.00 9.37
N ASN A 91 0.62 27.10 10.55
CA ASN A 91 1.38 27.39 11.77
C ASN A 91 1.51 26.24 12.78
N ASP A 92 0.88 25.08 12.56
CA ASP A 92 0.93 23.96 13.53
C ASP A 92 0.97 22.55 12.89
N ALA A 93 1.30 22.47 11.60
CA ALA A 93 1.13 21.25 10.80
C ALA A 93 1.95 20.05 11.31
N ARG A 94 3.15 20.27 11.84
CA ARG A 94 3.98 19.20 12.43
C ARG A 94 3.37 18.62 13.70
N VAL A 95 2.86 19.48 14.59
CA VAL A 95 2.17 19.07 15.81
C VAL A 95 0.90 18.30 15.44
N SER A 96 0.17 18.76 14.43
CA SER A 96 -1.06 18.10 14.00
C SER A 96 -0.86 16.68 13.44
N LEU A 97 0.28 16.37 12.78
CA LEU A 97 0.51 15.04 12.20
C LEU A 97 0.87 14.02 13.27
N GLU A 98 1.64 14.43 14.28
CA GLU A 98 1.89 13.64 15.48
C GLU A 98 0.60 13.42 16.29
N GLU A 99 -0.23 14.46 16.43
CA GLU A 99 -1.55 14.36 17.07
C GLU A 99 -2.53 13.49 16.27
N CYS A 100 -2.42 13.48 14.94
CA CYS A 100 -3.24 12.65 14.06
C CYS A 100 -2.69 11.23 13.86
N HIS A 101 -1.59 10.85 14.52
CA HIS A 101 -0.94 9.56 14.33
C HIS A 101 -1.92 8.39 14.48
N ASP A 102 -2.71 8.38 15.55
CA ASP A 102 -3.67 7.31 15.81
C ASP A 102 -4.78 7.29 14.76
N LEU A 103 -5.28 8.46 14.35
CA LEU A 103 -6.28 8.55 13.29
C LEU A 103 -5.75 7.96 11.98
N ILE A 104 -4.51 8.27 11.61
CA ILE A 104 -3.86 7.76 10.41
C ILE A 104 -3.60 6.25 10.53
N LYS A 105 -3.10 5.78 11.68
CA LYS A 105 -2.87 4.35 11.95
C LYS A 105 -4.17 3.56 11.81
N TRP A 106 -5.23 3.98 12.51
CA TRP A 106 -6.51 3.25 12.49
C TRP A 106 -7.22 3.36 11.14
N SER A 107 -7.15 4.50 10.45
CA SER A 107 -7.67 4.63 9.08
C SER A 107 -6.95 3.68 8.12
N SER A 108 -5.62 3.59 8.23
CA SER A 108 -4.81 2.67 7.43
C SER A 108 -5.08 1.21 7.80
N MET A 109 -5.31 0.91 9.08
CA MET A 109 -5.69 -0.42 9.55
C MET A 109 -7.04 -0.86 8.94
N ILE A 110 -8.05 0.01 8.96
CA ILE A 110 -9.35 -0.26 8.31
C ILE A 110 -9.15 -0.48 6.81
N PHE A 111 -8.35 0.36 6.16
CA PHE A 111 -8.08 0.21 4.73
C PHE A 111 -7.40 -1.14 4.42
N ARG A 112 -6.42 -1.54 5.22
CA ARG A 112 -5.76 -2.85 5.14
C ARG A 112 -6.77 -3.98 5.27
N LEU A 113 -7.58 -4.00 6.32
CA LEU A 113 -8.56 -5.06 6.56
C LEU A 113 -9.59 -5.16 5.42
N CYS A 114 -10.07 -4.03 4.91
CA CYS A 114 -10.96 -4.00 3.74
C CYS A 114 -10.27 -4.52 2.47
N ASN A 115 -9.01 -4.15 2.23
CA ASN A 115 -8.22 -4.62 1.10
C ASN A 115 -8.02 -6.14 1.15
N ASP A 116 -7.68 -6.69 2.31
CA ASP A 116 -7.47 -8.10 2.53
C ASP A 116 -8.77 -8.91 2.35
N LEU A 117 -9.89 -8.39 2.86
CA LEU A 117 -11.21 -9.00 2.68
C LEU A 117 -11.63 -9.03 1.20
N ALA A 118 -11.42 -7.94 0.47
CA ALA A 118 -11.77 -7.87 -0.95
C ALA A 118 -10.91 -8.84 -1.77
N THR A 119 -9.60 -8.85 -1.52
CA THR A 119 -8.64 -9.70 -2.23
C THR A 119 -8.89 -11.19 -1.96
N SER A 120 -9.11 -11.58 -0.70
CA SER A 120 -9.42 -12.97 -0.35
C SER A 120 -10.71 -13.47 -1.01
N SER A 121 -11.75 -12.63 -1.05
CA SER A 121 -13.01 -12.95 -1.73
C SER A 121 -12.82 -13.22 -3.22
N VAL A 122 -12.00 -12.40 -3.90
CA VAL A 122 -11.67 -12.58 -5.31
C VAL A 122 -10.89 -13.88 -5.53
N TYR A 123 -9.90 -14.17 -4.71
CA TYR A 123 -9.15 -15.43 -4.80
C TYR A 123 -10.06 -16.66 -4.65
N MET A 124 -11.00 -16.65 -3.71
CA MET A 124 -11.96 -17.75 -3.56
C MET A 124 -12.82 -17.93 -4.81
N LEU A 125 -13.31 -16.85 -5.42
CA LEU A 125 -14.09 -16.91 -6.66
C LEU A 125 -13.28 -17.48 -7.83
N TYR A 126 -11.99 -17.12 -7.93
CA TYR A 126 -11.09 -17.69 -8.94
C TYR A 126 -10.89 -19.20 -8.73
N VAL A 127 -10.67 -19.64 -7.49
CA VAL A 127 -10.52 -21.06 -7.16
C VAL A 127 -11.80 -21.84 -7.51
N ASP A 128 -12.97 -21.31 -7.15
CA ASP A 128 -14.27 -21.91 -7.49
C ASP A 128 -14.48 -22.00 -9.01
N HIS A 129 -14.11 -20.95 -9.75
CA HIS A 129 -14.20 -20.95 -11.20
C HIS A 129 -13.28 -21.99 -11.84
N MET A 130 -12.03 -22.08 -11.38
CA MET A 130 -11.07 -23.10 -11.86
C MET A 130 -11.56 -24.51 -11.55
N ASN A 131 -12.08 -24.75 -10.36
CA ASN A 131 -12.65 -26.05 -9.97
C ASN A 131 -13.82 -26.46 -10.87
N LYS A 132 -14.70 -25.53 -11.25
CA LYS A 132 -15.79 -25.78 -12.20
C LYS A 132 -15.29 -26.14 -13.61
N ILE A 133 -14.23 -25.48 -14.10
CA ILE A 133 -13.63 -25.80 -15.40
C ILE A 133 -13.05 -27.22 -15.39
N PHE A 134 -12.25 -27.56 -14.37
CA PHE A 134 -11.60 -28.87 -14.31
C PHE A 134 -12.60 -30.01 -14.11
N THR A 135 -13.63 -29.82 -13.28
CA THR A 135 -14.68 -30.83 -13.08
C THR A 135 -15.51 -31.04 -14.35
N ASN A 136 -15.91 -29.98 -15.05
CA ASN A 136 -16.61 -30.12 -16.33
C ASN A 136 -15.73 -30.78 -17.41
N SER A 137 -14.45 -30.38 -17.51
CA SER A 137 -13.48 -31.01 -18.42
C SER A 137 -13.32 -32.51 -18.17
N ALA A 138 -13.24 -32.93 -16.90
CA ALA A 138 -13.15 -34.34 -16.53
C ALA A 138 -14.40 -35.12 -16.97
N ILE A 139 -15.60 -34.55 -16.78
CA ILE A 139 -16.88 -35.16 -17.19
C ILE A 139 -16.94 -35.38 -18.71
N TYR A 140 -16.54 -34.38 -19.52
CA TYR A 140 -16.49 -34.54 -20.98
C TYR A 140 -15.46 -35.59 -21.42
N SER A 141 -14.29 -35.64 -20.77
CA SER A 141 -13.26 -36.64 -21.08
C SER A 141 -13.66 -38.09 -20.74
N THR A 142 -14.57 -38.29 -19.77
CA THR A 142 -15.12 -39.60 -19.44
C THR A 142 -16.24 -40.03 -20.40
N LEU A 143 -17.03 -39.09 -20.92
CA LEU A 143 -18.09 -39.38 -21.90
C LEU A 143 -17.51 -39.84 -23.24
N ASP A 144 -16.44 -39.21 -23.73
CA ASP A 144 -15.74 -39.58 -24.97
C ASP A 144 -15.07 -40.97 -24.93
N LYS A 145 -14.83 -41.54 -23.74
CA LYS A 145 -14.24 -42.88 -23.58
C LYS A 145 -15.28 -44.01 -23.53
N THR A 146 -16.56 -43.67 -23.48
CA THR A 146 -17.68 -44.62 -23.35
C THR A 146 -18.57 -44.72 -24.59
N SER A 147 -18.23 -44.00 -25.66
CA SER A 147 -18.84 -44.09 -27.01
C SER A 147 -17.91 -44.84 -27.97
#